data_AF-A0A956EUP7-F1
#
_entry.id   AF-A0A956EUP7-F1
#
_cell.length_a   1.000
_cell.length_b   1.000
_cell.length_c   1.000
_cell.angle_alpha   90.00
_cell.angle_beta   90.00
_cell.angle_gamma   90.00
#
_symmetry.space_group_name_H-M   'P 1'
#
loop_
_entity.id
_entity.type
_entity.pdbx_description
1 polymer ?
#
loop_
_entity_poly.entity_id
_entity_poly.type
_entity_poly.pdbx_seq_one_letter_code
_entity_poly.pdbx_strand_id
1 'polypeptide(L)'
;MINAPQLLADLTRLLKRLEDDLRQRIADVAELKASLQAEWQAARDADRTAETFESWADQVITQAGVHWLLSCVFLRFIEDNELVERPWLSGTPESGRLALARDRHEAYFRERPLESDRDYLLACFREAGTLPGLHTFFDEAHNPVFRLGISGDAAMALRQFWQQVDPNTGTLSHDFTDPDWNTRFLGDLYQDLSEATRKRYALLQTPEFVEEFILHRTLTPAIREFGFR
;
A
#
# COMPACT_ATOMS: atom_id res chain seq x y z
N MET A 1 -1.56 13.14 -15.13
CA MET A 1 -2.79 12.32 -15.01
C MET A 1 -2.39 10.86 -14.94
N ILE A 2 -2.81 10.19 -13.89
CA ILE A 2 -2.42 8.81 -13.57
C ILE A 2 -2.89 7.85 -14.66
N ASN A 3 -1.98 7.05 -15.23
CA ASN A 3 -2.33 5.98 -16.16
C ASN A 3 -2.77 4.73 -15.40
N ALA A 4 -4.03 4.73 -14.93
CA ALA A 4 -4.57 3.67 -14.08
C ALA A 4 -4.53 2.26 -14.72
N PRO A 5 -4.84 2.05 -16.03
CA PRO A 5 -4.75 0.73 -16.64
C PRO A 5 -3.32 0.17 -16.65
N GLN A 6 -2.33 1.01 -16.97
CA GLN A 6 -0.93 0.60 -16.96
C GLN A 6 -0.46 0.30 -15.52
N LEU A 7 -0.79 1.17 -14.56
CA LEU A 7 -0.47 0.98 -13.15
C LEU A 7 -1.05 -0.34 -12.63
N LEU A 8 -2.31 -0.65 -12.91
CA LEU A 8 -2.95 -1.90 -12.50
C LEU A 8 -2.23 -3.12 -13.10
N ALA A 9 -1.88 -3.08 -14.38
CA ALA A 9 -1.18 -4.18 -15.05
C ALA A 9 0.22 -4.43 -14.45
N ASP A 10 0.97 -3.36 -14.16
CA ASP A 10 2.28 -3.42 -13.53
C ASP A 10 2.21 -3.91 -12.09
N LEU A 11 1.29 -3.36 -11.29
CA LEU A 11 1.10 -3.77 -9.90
C LEU A 11 0.58 -5.19 -9.78
N THR A 12 -0.25 -5.68 -10.71
CA THR A 12 -0.66 -7.10 -10.75
C THR A 12 0.53 -8.03 -10.95
N ARG A 13 1.51 -7.63 -11.78
CA ARG A 13 2.74 -8.41 -11.96
C ARG A 13 3.62 -8.36 -10.71
N LEU A 14 3.72 -7.19 -10.08
CA LEU A 14 4.51 -7.03 -8.87
C LEU A 14 3.88 -7.79 -7.69
N LEU A 15 2.55 -7.81 -7.59
CA LEU A 15 1.81 -8.57 -6.58
C LEU A 15 2.19 -10.05 -6.62
N LYS A 16 2.18 -10.68 -7.79
CA LYS A 16 2.58 -12.09 -7.94
C LYS A 16 3.99 -12.36 -7.39
N ARG A 17 4.93 -11.45 -7.64
CA ARG A 17 6.29 -11.56 -7.11
C ARG A 17 6.33 -11.43 -5.59
N LEU A 18 5.54 -10.52 -5.01
CA LEU A 18 5.43 -10.39 -3.56
C LEU A 18 4.76 -11.61 -2.93
N GLU A 19 3.75 -12.18 -3.58
CA GLU A 19 3.11 -13.42 -3.10
C GLU A 19 4.09 -14.59 -3.10
N ASP A 20 4.88 -14.75 -4.16
CA ASP A 20 5.91 -15.79 -4.24
C ASP A 20 7.00 -15.60 -3.17
N ASP A 21 7.44 -14.36 -2.94
CA ASP A 21 8.36 -14.01 -1.86
C ASP A 21 7.78 -14.37 -0.48
N LEU A 22 6.53 -14.01 -0.21
CA LEU A 22 5.87 -14.31 1.05
C LEU A 22 5.68 -15.82 1.26
N ARG A 23 5.30 -16.57 0.21
CA ARG A 23 5.21 -18.05 0.26
C ARG A 23 6.56 -18.65 0.62
N GLN A 24 7.63 -18.19 -0.01
CA GLN A 24 8.99 -18.66 0.28
C GLN A 24 9.41 -18.32 1.71
N ARG A 25 9.15 -17.10 2.18
CA ARG A 25 9.44 -16.70 3.56
C ARG A 25 8.70 -17.52 4.60
N ILE A 26 7.43 -17.85 4.35
CA ILE A 26 6.64 -18.73 5.23
C ILE A 26 7.21 -20.15 5.23
N ALA A 27 7.77 -20.62 4.12
CA ALA A 27 8.43 -21.92 4.06
C ALA A 27 9.76 -21.93 4.84
N ASP A 28 10.54 -20.85 4.75
CA ASP A 28 11.90 -20.77 5.31
C ASP A 28 11.94 -20.36 6.79
N VAL A 29 10.97 -19.57 7.25
CA VAL A 29 10.93 -19.05 8.63
C VAL A 29 9.91 -19.82 9.45
N ALA A 30 10.39 -20.78 10.25
CA ALA A 30 9.55 -21.67 11.04
C ALA A 30 8.63 -20.93 12.02
N GLU A 31 9.11 -19.87 12.65
CA GLU A 31 8.35 -19.05 13.59
C GLU A 31 7.18 -18.34 12.90
N LEU A 32 7.39 -17.87 11.67
CA LEU A 32 6.35 -17.21 10.88
C LEU A 32 5.26 -18.22 10.50
N LYS A 33 5.66 -19.41 10.05
CA LYS A 33 4.71 -20.50 9.75
C LYS A 33 3.92 -20.91 10.97
N ALA A 34 4.58 -21.08 12.13
CA ALA A 34 3.94 -21.47 13.38
C ALA A 34 2.92 -20.41 13.85
N SER A 35 3.27 -19.13 13.75
CA SER A 35 2.34 -18.03 14.05
C SER A 35 1.10 -18.08 13.16
N LEU A 36 1.27 -18.21 11.84
CA LEU A 36 0.14 -18.31 10.92
C LEU A 36 -0.72 -19.55 11.17
N GLN A 37 -0.12 -20.69 11.51
CA GLN A 37 -0.85 -21.91 11.87
C GLN A 37 -1.68 -21.73 13.15
N ALA A 38 -1.13 -21.05 14.16
CA ALA A 38 -1.87 -20.75 15.38
C ALA A 38 -3.07 -19.83 15.10
N GLU A 39 -2.89 -18.82 14.25
CA GLU A 39 -3.98 -17.93 13.84
C GLU A 39 -5.07 -18.65 13.04
N TRP A 40 -4.68 -19.51 12.11
CA TRP A 40 -5.61 -20.36 11.37
C TRP A 40 -6.38 -21.29 12.30
N GLN A 41 -5.70 -21.94 13.24
CA GLN A 41 -6.33 -22.82 14.22
C GLN A 41 -7.33 -22.05 15.09
N ALA A 42 -6.96 -20.87 15.60
CA ALA A 42 -7.86 -20.01 16.36
C ALA A 42 -9.06 -19.53 15.54
N ALA A 43 -8.89 -19.27 14.24
CA ALA A 43 -9.99 -18.94 13.35
C ALA A 43 -10.92 -20.14 13.10
N ARG A 44 -10.37 -21.36 13.02
CA ARG A 44 -11.11 -22.61 12.85
C ARG A 44 -11.89 -22.98 14.11
N ASP A 45 -11.25 -22.88 15.28
CA ASP A 45 -11.86 -23.16 16.59
C ASP A 45 -13.00 -22.17 16.91
N ALA A 46 -12.95 -20.97 16.34
CA ALA A 46 -13.99 -19.94 16.45
C ALA A 46 -15.03 -19.98 15.33
N ASP A 47 -15.06 -21.04 14.50
CA ASP A 47 -15.98 -21.21 13.36
C ASP A 47 -15.93 -20.04 12.33
N ARG A 48 -14.82 -19.29 12.27
CA ARG A 48 -14.63 -18.18 11.31
C ARG A 48 -14.08 -18.65 9.96
N THR A 49 -13.53 -19.86 9.89
CA THR A 49 -13.05 -20.46 8.64
C THR A 49 -13.24 -21.98 8.64
N ALA A 50 -13.67 -22.52 7.50
CA ALA A 50 -13.73 -23.96 7.25
C ALA A 50 -12.57 -24.45 6.35
N GLU A 51 -11.77 -23.52 5.84
CA GLU A 51 -10.73 -23.77 4.83
C GLU A 51 -9.51 -24.52 5.40
N THR A 52 -8.75 -25.16 4.52
CA THR A 52 -7.43 -25.72 4.89
C THR A 52 -6.46 -24.58 5.19
N PHE A 53 -5.37 -24.91 5.90
CA PHE A 53 -4.33 -23.93 6.22
C PHE A 53 -3.76 -23.29 4.96
N GLU A 54 -3.53 -24.06 3.90
CA GLU A 54 -2.93 -23.60 2.64
C GLU A 54 -3.83 -22.58 1.93
N SER A 55 -5.13 -22.88 1.80
CA SER A 55 -6.10 -21.96 1.19
C SER A 55 -6.23 -20.66 1.98
N TRP A 56 -6.26 -20.77 3.32
CA TRP A 56 -6.34 -19.61 4.19
C TRP A 56 -5.06 -18.77 4.13
N ALA A 57 -3.88 -19.41 4.14
CA ALA A 57 -2.59 -18.74 4.08
C ALA A 57 -2.40 -18.01 2.75
N ASP A 58 -2.80 -18.61 1.62
CA ASP A 58 -2.72 -17.96 0.30
C ASP A 58 -3.49 -16.63 0.28
N GLN A 59 -4.64 -16.57 0.94
CA GLN A 59 -5.43 -15.33 1.05
C GLN A 59 -4.78 -14.29 1.95
N VAL A 60 -4.19 -14.72 3.08
CA VAL A 60 -3.43 -13.82 3.97
C VAL A 60 -2.23 -13.24 3.23
N ILE A 61 -1.56 -14.06 2.41
CA ILE A 61 -0.44 -13.67 1.55
C ILE A 61 -0.88 -12.64 0.51
N THR A 62 -1.96 -12.91 -0.25
CA THR A 62 -2.50 -11.95 -1.23
C THR A 62 -2.89 -10.65 -0.56
N GLN A 63 -3.57 -10.70 0.60
CA GLN A 63 -3.95 -9.49 1.34
C GLN A 63 -2.73 -8.68 1.77
N ALA A 64 -1.69 -9.33 2.31
CA ALA A 64 -0.46 -8.64 2.68
C ALA A 64 0.24 -8.02 1.47
N GLY A 65 0.37 -8.76 0.37
CA GLY A 65 0.96 -8.26 -0.88
C GLY A 65 0.22 -7.02 -1.42
N VAL A 66 -1.11 -7.06 -1.43
CA VAL A 66 -1.95 -5.90 -1.79
C VAL A 66 -1.66 -4.70 -0.90
N HIS A 67 -1.57 -4.88 0.43
CA HIS A 67 -1.31 -3.77 1.35
C HIS A 67 0.11 -3.22 1.23
N TRP A 68 1.11 -4.04 0.91
CA TRP A 68 2.46 -3.57 0.60
C TRP A 68 2.46 -2.63 -0.62
N LEU A 69 1.73 -3.01 -1.68
CA LEU A 69 1.61 -2.18 -2.88
C LEU A 69 0.82 -0.89 -2.62
N LEU A 70 -0.35 -1.00 -1.98
CA LEU A 70 -1.16 0.18 -1.68
C LEU A 70 -0.47 1.14 -0.72
N SER A 71 0.23 0.63 0.29
CA SER A 71 1.02 1.46 1.21
C SER A 71 2.01 2.35 0.45
N CYS A 72 2.70 1.79 -0.54
CA CYS A 72 3.57 2.59 -1.40
C CYS A 72 2.78 3.54 -2.31
N VAL A 73 1.66 3.12 -2.91
CA VAL A 73 0.84 3.99 -3.77
C VAL A 73 0.37 5.24 -3.01
N PHE A 74 -0.05 5.08 -1.75
CA PHE A 74 -0.43 6.22 -0.90
C PHE A 74 0.74 7.17 -0.66
N LEU A 75 1.94 6.66 -0.32
CA LEU A 75 3.13 7.49 -0.19
C LEU A 75 3.46 8.21 -1.51
N ARG A 76 3.42 7.50 -2.64
CA ARG A 76 3.70 8.09 -3.96
C ARG A 76 2.72 9.20 -4.31
N PHE A 77 1.44 9.01 -4.01
CA PHE A 77 0.42 10.02 -4.27
C PHE A 77 0.68 11.30 -3.46
N ILE A 78 0.92 11.19 -2.15
CA ILE A 78 1.20 12.39 -1.32
C ILE A 78 2.57 13.02 -1.66
N GLU A 79 3.53 12.23 -2.11
CA GLU A 79 4.86 12.69 -2.53
C GLU A 79 4.83 13.51 -3.81
N ASP A 80 4.14 13.00 -4.84
CA ASP A 80 4.06 13.60 -6.17
C ASP A 80 3.13 14.82 -6.20
N ASN A 81 2.14 14.87 -5.30
CA ASN A 81 1.24 16.01 -5.14
C ASN A 81 1.73 17.03 -4.11
N GLU A 82 2.99 16.93 -3.66
CA GLU A 82 3.65 17.88 -2.76
C GLU A 82 2.92 18.09 -1.42
N LEU A 83 2.15 17.09 -0.97
CA LEU A 83 1.41 17.11 0.30
C LEU A 83 2.33 16.83 1.51
N VAL A 84 3.58 16.46 1.23
CA VAL A 84 4.65 16.27 2.21
C VAL A 84 5.91 17.00 1.77
N GLU A 85 6.60 17.63 2.71
CA GLU A 85 7.79 18.41 2.42
C GLU A 85 8.91 17.54 1.84
N ARG A 86 9.23 16.43 2.51
CA ARG A 86 10.33 15.53 2.12
C ARG A 86 9.83 14.14 1.71
N PRO A 87 10.12 13.68 0.48
CA PRO A 87 9.67 12.37 0.03
C PRO A 87 10.41 11.21 0.71
N TRP A 88 9.83 10.01 0.64
CA TRP A 88 10.40 8.76 1.12
C TRP A 88 10.82 7.83 -0.02
N LEU A 89 9.95 7.62 -1.00
CA LEU A 89 10.14 6.61 -2.04
C LEU A 89 10.67 7.20 -3.33
N SER A 90 10.06 8.28 -3.82
CA SER A 90 10.36 8.83 -5.13
C SER A 90 9.83 10.28 -5.25
N GLY A 91 9.74 10.79 -6.47
CA GLY A 91 9.23 12.11 -6.81
C GLY A 91 9.56 12.44 -8.26
N THR A 92 8.82 13.34 -8.89
CA THR A 92 9.07 13.71 -10.30
C THR A 92 10.53 14.17 -10.49
N PRO A 93 11.27 13.68 -11.52
CA PRO A 93 12.70 13.97 -11.65
C PRO A 93 12.97 15.47 -11.80
N GLU A 94 12.06 16.20 -12.43
CA GLU A 94 12.13 17.64 -12.66
C GLU A 94 12.04 18.46 -11.35
N SER A 95 11.39 17.92 -10.32
CA SER A 95 11.27 18.59 -9.00
C SER A 95 12.49 18.39 -8.10
N GLY A 96 13.45 17.53 -8.49
CA GLY A 96 14.58 17.13 -7.65
C GLY A 96 14.20 16.21 -6.49
N ARG A 97 12.92 15.89 -6.31
CA ARG A 97 12.40 15.08 -5.19
C ARG A 97 12.89 13.63 -5.24
N LEU A 98 13.11 13.07 -6.44
CA LEU A 98 13.73 11.74 -6.57
C LEU A 98 15.13 11.70 -5.95
N ALA A 99 15.93 12.76 -6.12
CA ALA A 99 17.25 12.84 -5.50
C ALA A 99 17.13 12.92 -3.98
N LEU A 100 16.21 13.74 -3.46
CA LEU A 100 15.95 13.82 -2.01
C LEU A 100 15.51 12.48 -1.38
N ALA A 101 14.70 11.70 -2.10
CA ALA A 101 14.28 10.36 -1.66
C ALA A 101 15.46 9.37 -1.64
N ARG A 102 16.36 9.45 -2.63
CA ARG A 102 17.60 8.65 -2.66
C ARG A 102 18.56 9.04 -1.54
N ASP A 103 18.77 10.34 -1.32
CA ASP A 103 19.60 10.85 -0.23
C ASP A 103 19.06 10.40 1.14
N ARG A 104 17.73 10.38 1.31
CA ARG A 104 17.07 9.88 2.51
C ARG A 104 17.34 8.38 2.72
N HIS A 105 17.19 7.58 1.67
CA HIS A 105 17.50 6.16 1.68
C HIS A 105 18.96 5.91 2.07
N GLU A 106 19.91 6.61 1.45
CA GLU A 106 21.32 6.49 1.79
C GLU A 106 21.64 6.90 3.23
N ALA A 107 21.03 7.99 3.72
CA ALA A 107 21.19 8.43 5.11
C ALA A 107 20.69 7.38 6.11
N TYR A 108 19.57 6.72 5.81
CA TYR A 108 19.02 5.66 6.64
C TYR A 108 20.01 4.51 6.84
N PHE A 109 20.58 3.98 5.76
CA PHE A 109 21.53 2.85 5.83
C PHE A 109 22.89 3.25 6.40
N ARG A 110 23.27 4.53 6.31
CA ARG A 110 24.47 5.05 7.00
C ARG A 110 24.31 4.94 8.52
N GLU A 111 23.11 5.19 9.03
CA GLU A 111 22.80 5.07 10.45
C GLU A 111 22.47 3.63 10.87
N ARG A 112 21.94 2.82 9.94
CA ARG A 112 21.42 1.46 10.19
C ARG A 112 21.93 0.45 9.16
N PRO A 113 23.25 0.12 9.17
CA PRO A 113 23.88 -0.65 8.09
C PRO A 113 23.48 -2.14 8.05
N LEU A 114 22.84 -2.66 9.11
CA LEU A 114 22.40 -4.06 9.19
C LEU A 114 20.92 -4.26 8.85
N GLU A 115 20.20 -3.17 8.64
CA GLU A 115 18.80 -3.22 8.25
C GLU A 115 18.67 -3.46 6.74
N SER A 116 17.46 -3.84 6.31
CA SER A 116 17.13 -4.12 4.91
C SER A 116 16.19 -3.06 4.32
N ASP A 117 16.00 -3.05 3.00
CA ASP A 117 15.00 -2.18 2.35
C ASP A 117 13.59 -2.38 2.91
N ARG A 118 13.27 -3.55 3.46
CA ARG A 118 11.99 -3.77 4.16
C ARG A 118 11.89 -2.89 5.40
N ASP A 119 12.95 -2.85 6.20
CA ASP A 119 12.96 -2.09 7.44
C ASP A 119 12.89 -0.58 7.13
N TYR A 120 13.56 -0.15 6.05
CA TYR A 120 13.38 1.19 5.49
C TYR A 120 11.91 1.49 5.14
N LEU A 121 11.24 0.63 4.37
CA LEU A 121 9.83 0.83 4.01
C LEU A 121 8.92 0.89 5.25
N LEU A 122 9.11 0.00 6.22
CA LEU A 122 8.36 0.02 7.47
C LEU A 122 8.61 1.31 8.25
N ALA A 123 9.84 1.83 8.27
CA ALA A 123 10.14 3.12 8.90
C ALA A 123 9.42 4.28 8.18
N CYS A 124 9.40 4.28 6.85
CA CYS A 124 8.66 5.26 6.06
C CYS A 124 7.15 5.21 6.36
N PHE A 125 6.56 4.01 6.44
CA PHE A 125 5.15 3.84 6.78
C PHE A 125 4.81 4.33 8.18
N ARG A 126 5.65 4.00 9.17
CA ARG A 126 5.48 4.50 10.55
C ARG A 126 5.53 6.02 10.62
N GLU A 127 6.51 6.62 9.94
CA GLU A 127 6.64 8.06 9.91
C GLU A 127 5.45 8.72 9.22
N ALA A 128 5.00 8.20 8.08
CA ALA A 128 3.80 8.68 7.41
C ALA A 128 2.55 8.53 8.29
N GLY A 129 2.46 7.47 9.09
CA GLY A 129 1.40 7.28 10.08
C GLY A 129 1.35 8.33 11.19
N THR A 130 2.41 9.13 11.39
CA THR A 130 2.38 10.26 12.31
C THR A 130 1.67 11.50 11.74
N LEU A 131 1.39 11.51 10.43
CA LEU A 131 0.72 12.63 9.78
C LEU A 131 -0.79 12.62 10.05
N PRO A 132 -1.42 13.80 10.21
CA PRO A 132 -2.86 13.92 10.31
C PRO A 132 -3.56 13.26 9.10
N GLY A 133 -4.52 12.37 9.37
CA GLY A 133 -5.28 11.68 8.32
C GLY A 133 -4.65 10.38 7.80
N LEU A 134 -3.37 10.09 8.09
CA LEU A 134 -2.71 8.84 7.68
C LEU A 134 -2.51 7.83 8.80
N HIS A 135 -2.70 8.23 10.07
CA HIS A 135 -2.59 7.35 11.24
C HIS A 135 -3.41 6.06 11.09
N THR A 136 -4.68 6.17 10.72
CA THR A 136 -5.57 4.99 10.58
C THR A 136 -5.16 4.07 9.45
N PHE A 137 -4.48 4.60 8.43
CA PHE A 137 -4.02 3.82 7.28
C PHE A 137 -2.70 3.07 7.57
N PHE A 138 -1.78 3.71 8.30
CA PHE A 138 -0.50 3.12 8.72
C PHE A 138 -0.49 2.63 10.17
N ASP A 139 -1.65 2.27 10.71
CA ASP A 139 -1.78 1.74 12.05
C ASP A 139 -1.13 0.34 12.15
N GLU A 140 -0.19 0.17 13.08
CA GLU A 140 0.57 -1.08 13.22
C GLU A 140 -0.29 -2.28 13.64
N ALA A 141 -1.40 -2.05 14.34
CA ALA A 141 -2.27 -3.12 14.80
C ALA A 141 -3.18 -3.66 13.69
N HIS A 142 -3.53 -2.82 12.69
CA HIS A 142 -4.50 -3.19 11.66
C HIS A 142 -3.89 -3.34 10.26
N ASN A 143 -2.79 -2.67 9.93
CA ASN A 143 -2.21 -2.74 8.59
C ASN A 143 -1.38 -4.04 8.40
N PRO A 144 -1.76 -4.92 7.46
CA PRO A 144 -1.08 -6.21 7.24
C PRO A 144 0.42 -6.13 6.95
N VAL A 145 0.95 -4.99 6.48
CA VAL A 145 2.39 -4.83 6.20
C VAL A 145 3.26 -5.03 7.45
N PHE A 146 2.74 -4.71 8.64
CA PHE A 146 3.46 -4.86 9.90
C PHE A 146 3.38 -6.28 10.46
N ARG A 147 2.36 -7.04 10.06
CA ARG A 147 2.16 -8.44 10.50
C ARG A 147 2.89 -9.44 9.60
N LEU A 148 2.82 -9.26 8.28
CA LEU A 148 3.42 -10.17 7.31
C LEU A 148 4.38 -9.41 6.39
N GLY A 149 5.64 -9.35 6.82
CA GLY A 149 6.70 -8.65 6.09
C GLY A 149 7.29 -9.47 4.95
N ILE A 150 7.49 -8.81 3.80
CA ILE A 150 8.25 -9.31 2.63
C ILE A 150 9.74 -9.50 2.96
N SER A 151 10.56 -9.94 2.01
CA SER A 151 12.02 -9.99 2.16
C SER A 151 12.66 -8.63 1.93
N GLY A 152 13.93 -8.50 2.31
CA GLY A 152 14.74 -7.33 1.96
C GLY A 152 14.84 -7.13 0.44
N ASP A 153 15.03 -8.22 -0.31
CA ASP A 153 15.16 -8.18 -1.77
C ASP A 153 13.85 -7.78 -2.45
N ALA A 154 12.71 -8.32 -1.99
CA ALA A 154 11.40 -7.95 -2.48
C ALA A 154 11.08 -6.47 -2.17
N ALA A 155 11.43 -5.99 -0.99
CA ALA A 155 11.28 -4.58 -0.62
C ALA A 155 12.19 -3.66 -1.44
N MET A 156 13.43 -4.07 -1.71
CA MET A 156 14.34 -3.35 -2.60
C MET A 156 13.76 -3.25 -4.02
N ALA A 157 13.24 -4.36 -4.57
CA ALA A 157 12.59 -4.37 -5.87
C ALA A 157 11.34 -3.48 -5.91
N LEU A 158 10.53 -3.48 -4.84
CA LEU A 158 9.37 -2.60 -4.70
C LEU A 158 9.79 -1.12 -4.66
N ARG A 159 10.83 -0.76 -3.92
CA ARG A 159 11.35 0.62 -3.91
C ARG A 159 11.86 1.03 -5.29
N GLN A 160 12.65 0.17 -5.94
CA GLN A 160 13.21 0.44 -7.27
C GLN A 160 12.11 0.61 -8.32
N PHE A 161 11.04 -0.18 -8.25
CA PHE A 161 9.87 -0.06 -9.12
C PHE A 161 9.31 1.37 -9.15
N TRP A 162 9.19 2.02 -7.99
CA TRP A 162 8.69 3.40 -7.90
C TRP A 162 9.68 4.47 -8.35
N GLN A 163 10.96 4.12 -8.52
CA GLN A 163 12.01 5.01 -8.98
C GLN A 163 12.37 4.78 -10.46
N GLN A 164 11.63 3.92 -11.16
CA GLN A 164 11.84 3.67 -12.58
C GLN A 164 11.52 4.92 -13.40
N VAL A 165 12.48 5.27 -14.26
CA VAL A 165 12.41 6.39 -15.19
C VAL A 165 12.50 5.82 -16.60
N ASP A 166 11.60 6.26 -17.50
CA ASP A 166 11.67 5.90 -18.91
C ASP A 166 12.93 6.54 -19.52
N PRO A 167 13.88 5.75 -20.08
CA PRO A 167 15.11 6.28 -20.64
C PRO A 167 14.92 7.23 -21.83
N ASN A 168 13.79 7.14 -22.54
CA ASN A 168 13.50 7.94 -23.72
C ASN A 168 12.90 9.31 -23.37
N THR A 169 12.09 9.37 -22.32
CA THR A 169 11.40 10.60 -21.92
C THR A 169 12.03 11.28 -20.70
N GLY A 170 12.78 10.54 -19.89
CA GLY A 170 13.33 11.03 -18.62
C GLY A 170 12.30 11.16 -17.50
N THR A 171 11.04 10.76 -17.75
CA THR A 171 9.94 10.86 -16.78
C THR A 171 9.78 9.57 -15.99
N LEU A 172 9.20 9.64 -14.79
CA LEU A 172 8.86 8.43 -14.04
C LEU A 172 7.89 7.55 -14.84
N SER A 173 8.06 6.24 -14.71
CA SER A 173 7.12 5.26 -15.27
C SER A 173 5.73 5.37 -14.63
N HIS A 174 5.67 5.80 -13.36
CA HIS A 174 4.44 6.02 -12.61
C HIS A 174 4.47 7.38 -11.90
N ASP A 175 3.83 8.37 -12.53
CA ASP A 175 3.62 9.73 -12.02
C ASP A 175 2.19 9.87 -11.46
N PHE A 176 2.10 10.28 -10.20
CA PHE A 176 0.83 10.50 -9.49
C PHE A 176 0.41 11.97 -9.39
N THR A 177 1.11 12.88 -10.06
CA THR A 177 0.76 14.30 -10.09
C THR A 177 -0.65 14.49 -10.65
N ASP A 178 -1.52 15.08 -9.84
CA ASP A 178 -2.92 15.32 -10.13
C ASP A 178 -3.39 16.65 -9.51
N PRO A 179 -3.63 17.70 -10.31
CA PRO A 179 -4.07 19.00 -9.81
C PRO A 179 -5.40 18.97 -9.02
N ASP A 180 -6.25 17.97 -9.27
CA ASP A 180 -7.56 17.83 -8.63
C ASP A 180 -7.51 16.90 -7.39
N TRP A 181 -6.34 16.34 -7.08
CA TRP A 181 -6.12 15.35 -6.03
C TRP A 181 -7.16 14.21 -6.07
N ASN A 182 -7.48 13.71 -7.26
CA ASN A 182 -8.52 12.71 -7.41
C ASN A 182 -8.05 11.36 -6.89
N THR A 183 -8.71 10.87 -5.83
CA THR A 183 -8.38 9.59 -5.18
C THR A 183 -9.19 8.41 -5.72
N ARG A 184 -10.04 8.58 -6.74
CA ARG A 184 -10.91 7.51 -7.26
C ARG A 184 -10.11 6.30 -7.74
N PHE A 185 -8.97 6.54 -8.39
CA PHE A 185 -8.08 5.48 -8.85
C PHE A 185 -7.59 4.58 -7.70
N LEU A 186 -7.50 5.08 -6.45
CA LEU A 186 -7.10 4.26 -5.31
C LEU A 186 -8.14 3.19 -5.00
N GLY A 187 -9.43 3.55 -5.09
CA GLY A 187 -10.55 2.63 -4.90
C GLY A 187 -10.58 1.57 -6.01
N ASP A 188 -10.50 2.02 -7.27
CA ASP A 188 -10.44 1.13 -8.43
C ASP A 188 -9.24 0.18 -8.36
N LEU A 189 -8.07 0.71 -7.99
CA LEU A 189 -6.85 -0.08 -7.82
C LEU A 189 -7.02 -1.12 -6.73
N TYR A 190 -7.52 -0.75 -5.55
CA TYR A 190 -7.71 -1.72 -4.47
C TYR A 190 -8.71 -2.81 -4.85
N GLN A 191 -9.78 -2.43 -5.53
CA GLN A 191 -10.80 -3.34 -6.04
C GLN A 191 -10.22 -4.33 -7.07
N ASP A 192 -9.42 -3.85 -8.02
CA ASP A 192 -9.04 -4.64 -9.18
C ASP A 192 -7.67 -5.34 -9.05
N LEU A 193 -6.86 -4.98 -8.05
CA LEU A 193 -5.55 -5.59 -7.82
C LEU A 193 -5.63 -7.09 -7.46
N SER A 194 -6.73 -7.52 -6.84
CA SER A 194 -6.99 -8.94 -6.57
C SER A 194 -8.48 -9.27 -6.62
N GLU A 195 -8.88 -10.08 -7.59
CA GLU A 195 -10.26 -10.58 -7.71
C GLU A 195 -10.69 -11.40 -6.48
N ALA A 196 -9.75 -12.15 -5.89
CA ALA A 196 -10.00 -12.94 -4.68
C ALA A 196 -10.31 -12.03 -3.48
N THR A 197 -9.51 -10.96 -3.31
CA THR A 197 -9.72 -9.96 -2.26
C THR A 197 -11.04 -9.21 -2.49
N ARG A 198 -11.33 -8.81 -3.73
CA ARG A 198 -12.59 -8.15 -4.11
C ARG A 198 -13.82 -8.95 -3.73
N LYS A 199 -13.84 -10.24 -4.08
CA LYS A 199 -14.96 -11.14 -3.80
C LYS A 199 -15.14 -11.39 -2.30
N ARG A 200 -14.05 -11.59 -1.57
CA ARG A 200 -14.10 -11.97 -0.15
C ARG A 200 -14.44 -10.81 0.78
N TYR A 201 -13.88 -9.64 0.52
CA TYR A 201 -14.05 -8.46 1.37
C TYR A 201 -15.09 -7.48 0.83
N ALA A 202 -15.81 -7.86 -0.23
CA ALA A 202 -16.82 -7.04 -0.88
C ALA A 202 -16.31 -5.62 -1.20
N LEU A 203 -15.08 -5.54 -1.72
CA LEU A 203 -14.43 -4.28 -2.09
C LEU A 203 -15.07 -3.76 -3.37
N LEU A 204 -16.22 -3.12 -3.25
CA LEU A 204 -16.86 -2.41 -4.35
C LEU A 204 -16.91 -0.93 -4.00
N GLN A 205 -16.39 -0.09 -4.89
CA GLN A 205 -16.50 1.33 -4.69
C GLN A 205 -17.98 1.74 -4.68
N THR A 206 -18.35 2.62 -3.75
CA THR A 206 -19.69 3.18 -3.72
C THR A 206 -19.87 4.04 -4.98
N PRO A 207 -20.93 3.84 -5.78
CA PRO A 207 -21.17 4.69 -6.93
C PRO A 207 -21.36 6.15 -6.50
N GLU A 208 -20.81 7.08 -7.27
CA GLU A 208 -20.82 8.52 -6.98
C GLU A 208 -22.23 9.06 -6.69
N PHE A 209 -23.25 8.66 -7.45
CA PHE A 209 -24.63 9.10 -7.19
C PHE A 209 -25.17 8.65 -5.82
N VAL A 210 -24.67 7.53 -5.28
CA VAL A 210 -25.04 7.03 -3.95
C VAL A 210 -24.30 7.83 -2.87
N GLU A 211 -23.01 8.11 -3.07
CA GLU A 211 -22.23 8.98 -2.18
C GLU A 211 -22.87 10.38 -2.09
N GLU A 212 -23.15 11.00 -3.25
CA GLU A 212 -23.84 12.29 -3.34
C GLU A 212 -25.22 12.27 -2.67
N PHE A 213 -25.99 11.20 -2.89
CA PHE A 213 -27.31 11.06 -2.25
C PHE A 213 -27.19 11.02 -0.73
N ILE A 214 -26.25 10.24 -0.19
CA ILE A 214 -26.03 10.14 1.26
C ILE A 214 -25.61 11.51 1.79
N LEU A 215 -24.62 12.17 1.20
CA LEU A 215 -24.12 13.47 1.64
C LEU A 215 -25.20 14.56 1.55
N HIS A 216 -26.02 14.56 0.50
CA HIS A 216 -27.15 15.48 0.36
C HIS A 216 -28.21 15.29 1.46
N ARG A 217 -28.35 14.07 2.00
CA ARG A 217 -29.32 13.76 3.07
C ARG A 217 -28.73 13.90 4.48
N THR A 218 -27.41 13.88 4.63
CA THR A 218 -26.76 13.90 5.95
C THR A 218 -25.89 15.14 6.15
N LEU A 219 -24.79 15.25 5.42
CA LEU A 219 -23.78 16.30 5.59
C LEU A 219 -24.30 17.68 5.17
N THR A 220 -24.97 17.79 4.02
CA THR A 220 -25.46 19.09 3.52
C THR A 220 -26.48 19.75 4.46
N PRO A 221 -27.48 19.03 5.02
CA PRO A 221 -28.35 19.59 6.07
C PRO A 221 -27.58 19.96 7.33
N ALA A 222 -26.64 19.13 7.79
CA ALA A 222 -25.85 19.40 8.98
C ALA A 222 -25.00 20.68 8.84
N ILE A 223 -24.35 20.89 7.69
CA ILE A 223 -23.60 22.11 7.40
C ILE A 223 -24.53 23.34 7.41
N ARG A 224 -25.75 23.23 6.86
CA ARG A 224 -26.73 24.33 6.85
C ARG A 224 -27.20 24.70 8.26
N GLU A 225 -27.36 23.72 9.13
CA GLU A 225 -27.84 23.93 10.50
C GLU A 225 -26.73 24.39 11.45
N PHE A 226 -25.54 23.79 11.35
CA PHE A 226 -24.46 23.96 12.33
C PHE A 226 -23.27 24.79 11.83
N GLY A 227 -23.16 25.03 10.51
CA GLY A 227 -22.02 25.72 9.88
C GLY A 227 -20.75 24.86 9.80
N PHE A 228 -19.70 25.41 9.19
CA PHE A 228 -18.34 24.86 9.29
C PHE A 228 -17.73 25.37 10.61
N ARG A 229 -17.25 24.47 11.47
CA ARG A 229 -16.45 24.84 12.64
C ARG A 229 -14.98 24.63 12.36
#